data_AF-A0A5E6NRN6-F1
#
_entry.id   AF-A0A5E6NRN6-F1
#
_cell.length_a   1.000
_cell.length_b   1.000
_cell.length_c   1.000
_cell.angle_alpha   90.00
_cell.angle_beta   90.00
_cell.angle_gamma   90.00
#
_symmetry.space_group_name_H-M   'P 1'
#
loop_
_entity.id
_entity.type
_entity.pdbx_description
1 polymer ?
#
loop_
_entity_poly.entity_id
_entity_poly.type
_entity_poly.pdbx_seq_one_letter_code
_entity_poly.pdbx_strand_id
1 'polypeptide(L)'
;MYIPHTGKFFNRALLVIAFFTVLFATVHAADINLALGKSATQSSNYNTTLYHASQAVNGNTQGVWYNNSITHTQKEQGAWWQVDLGEEKNINQILIYNRTDCCKDRLSNYRVSISSTADFSTYTYQQDFHGAPNPKKSIKLGAHDKQGRYVRIQLLDNNYLSLAEVQVMGVDIDILRFSEVDFSSAYNDFGGSNNAFNEFNSAAFAAIKGNGSIIAWGDSKYGGTGAPTGSDYTKIYSNKHAFAALKTDGSIVAWGDSNLGGTGAPTDSRYTKIYSTDEAFAALKTDGSITAWGDSNSGGASAPTDSGYTKVYSNRYAFSALKADGSITAWAGWGGLGLGGIAPTDDSGYTKIYSTDAAFAALKTDGSITAWGHYDFGGKGAPDDSGYIKIYSTRYAFAALKADGSITAWGDSKWGGKGAPTDGGYTKVYSAEYAFAALKTDGSIVAWGHSMYGGIGAPIDSGYTKIYSNALAFAALKADGSIMAWGGSTHGGSGEPTDSDYIKIYSTEYAFAALKADGSITAWGNSKYGGIGAPTDNGYIKIYSTKSAFAALKADGSITAWGRSGKGGTTPTISD
;
A
#
# COMPACT_ATOMS: atom_id res chain seq x y z
N MET A 1 68.10 24.55 25.47
CA MET A 1 67.96 25.39 24.27
C MET A 1 66.48 25.73 24.15
N TYR A 2 66.16 27.02 24.27
CA TYR A 2 64.82 27.59 24.09
C TYR A 2 64.31 27.27 22.67
N ILE A 3 63.04 26.88 22.54
CA ILE A 3 62.04 27.46 21.62
C ILE A 3 60.63 26.89 21.98
N PRO A 4 59.59 27.75 22.10
CA PRO A 4 58.22 27.42 22.48
C PRO A 4 57.21 27.40 21.30
N HIS A 5 55.97 26.99 21.63
CA HIS A 5 54.66 27.23 20.96
C HIS A 5 54.44 26.59 19.57
N THR A 6 53.34 25.88 19.34
CA THR A 6 51.95 26.35 19.44
C THR A 6 50.98 25.25 19.88
N GLY A 7 49.98 25.62 20.70
CA GLY A 7 48.91 24.73 21.12
C GLY A 7 47.68 24.78 20.20
N LYS A 8 46.81 23.77 20.32
CA LYS A 8 45.34 23.92 20.26
C LYS A 8 44.66 22.67 20.84
N PHE A 9 44.11 22.90 22.03
CA PHE A 9 42.92 22.34 22.69
C PHE A 9 42.13 21.17 22.07
N PHE A 10 41.94 20.16 22.93
CA PHE A 10 40.76 19.30 23.11
C PHE A 10 39.43 19.90 22.61
N ASN A 11 38.56 19.10 21.96
CA ASN A 11 37.41 18.56 22.68
C ASN A 11 36.63 17.43 21.97
N ARG A 12 36.13 16.56 22.84
CA ARG A 12 35.23 15.41 22.70
C ARG A 12 34.03 15.67 21.77
N ALA A 13 33.80 14.78 20.81
CA ALA A 13 32.53 14.66 20.11
C ALA A 13 31.50 14.03 21.06
N LEU A 14 30.57 14.85 21.56
CA LEU A 14 29.37 14.38 22.24
C LEU A 14 28.36 13.95 21.15
N LEU A 15 27.99 12.68 21.16
CA LEU A 15 26.88 12.12 20.39
C LEU A 15 25.57 12.66 20.98
N VAL A 16 24.93 13.61 20.31
CA VAL A 16 23.57 14.05 20.66
C VAL A 16 22.59 13.05 20.06
N ILE A 17 22.20 12.04 20.84
CA ILE A 17 20.99 11.26 20.56
C ILE A 17 19.82 12.14 21.03
N ALA A 18 19.16 12.81 20.08
CA ALA A 18 17.90 13.49 20.35
C ALA A 18 16.82 12.42 20.57
N PHE A 19 16.44 12.21 21.83
CA PHE A 19 15.21 11.52 22.21
C PHE A 19 14.03 12.38 21.78
N PHE A 20 13.41 12.05 20.65
CA PHE A 20 12.11 12.60 20.28
C PHE A 20 11.01 11.76 20.92
N THR A 21 10.48 12.23 22.05
CA THR A 21 9.12 11.88 22.49
C THR A 21 8.14 12.71 21.66
N VAL A 22 7.69 12.17 20.53
CA VAL A 22 6.49 12.66 19.85
C VAL A 22 5.31 12.28 20.73
N LEU A 23 4.66 13.28 21.32
CA LEU A 23 3.42 13.10 22.06
C LEU A 23 2.31 12.86 21.01
N PHE A 24 2.02 11.60 20.69
CA PHE A 24 0.86 11.25 19.89
C PHE A 24 -0.41 11.65 20.64
N ALA A 25 -1.05 12.75 20.22
CA ALA A 25 -2.46 12.96 20.54
C ALA A 25 -3.28 12.03 19.62
N THR A 26 -3.64 10.86 20.14
CA THR A 26 -4.48 9.89 19.43
C THR A 26 -5.93 10.39 19.37
N VAL A 27 -6.35 10.84 18.19
CA VAL A 27 -7.77 10.85 17.82
C VAL A 27 -8.20 9.39 17.78
N HIS A 28 -8.96 8.95 18.79
CA HIS A 28 -9.38 7.57 18.90
C HIS A 28 -10.43 7.27 17.82
N ALA A 29 -10.04 6.53 16.79
CA ALA A 29 -10.96 5.67 16.06
C ALA A 29 -11.75 4.82 17.07
N ALA A 30 -13.04 4.57 16.84
CA ALA A 30 -13.79 3.65 17.69
C ALA A 30 -13.16 2.26 17.55
N ASP A 31 -12.51 1.77 18.61
CA ASP A 31 -11.93 0.43 18.61
C ASP A 31 -13.07 -0.59 18.44
N ILE A 32 -12.96 -1.48 17.44
CA ILE A 32 -13.88 -2.60 17.26
C ILE A 32 -13.29 -3.88 17.86
N ASN A 33 -14.14 -4.80 18.31
CA ASN A 33 -13.69 -6.13 18.75
C ASN A 33 -13.40 -7.01 17.54
N LEU A 34 -12.14 -7.04 17.11
CA LEU A 34 -11.62 -7.82 15.97
C LEU A 34 -11.78 -9.35 16.16
N ALA A 35 -11.92 -9.82 17.40
CA ALA A 35 -12.05 -11.23 17.72
C ALA A 35 -13.51 -11.72 17.66
N LEU A 36 -14.50 -10.83 17.65
CA LEU A 36 -15.92 -11.21 17.68
C LEU A 36 -16.29 -12.11 16.49
N GLY A 37 -16.80 -13.31 16.78
CA GLY A 37 -17.22 -14.31 15.80
C GLY A 37 -16.07 -15.04 15.07
N LYS A 38 -14.81 -14.79 15.45
CA LYS A 38 -13.65 -15.38 14.77
C LYS A 38 -13.37 -16.82 15.19
N SER A 39 -12.59 -17.52 14.37
CA SER A 39 -12.12 -18.87 14.66
C SER A 39 -11.17 -18.87 15.86
N ALA A 40 -11.53 -19.61 16.90
CA ALA A 40 -10.72 -19.78 18.10
C ALA A 40 -10.45 -21.25 18.39
N THR A 41 -9.27 -21.54 18.95
CA THR A 41 -8.84 -22.88 19.37
C THR A 41 -8.27 -22.83 20.79
N GLN A 42 -8.20 -23.98 21.45
CA GLN A 42 -7.60 -24.12 22.77
C GLN A 42 -6.83 -25.43 22.85
N SER A 43 -5.84 -25.49 23.73
CA SER A 43 -4.91 -26.62 23.88
C SER A 43 -5.60 -27.97 24.10
N SER A 44 -6.71 -27.96 24.84
CA SER A 44 -7.54 -29.12 25.09
C SER A 44 -8.97 -28.69 25.41
N ASN A 45 -9.93 -29.58 25.27
CA ASN A 45 -11.32 -29.33 25.68
C ASN A 45 -11.62 -30.16 26.93
N TYR A 46 -12.11 -29.52 28.00
CA TYR A 46 -12.60 -30.23 29.18
C TYR A 46 -13.79 -31.13 28.85
N ASN A 47 -14.65 -30.65 27.96
CA ASN A 47 -15.83 -31.36 27.46
C ASN A 47 -15.86 -31.26 25.93
N THR A 48 -16.23 -32.33 25.24
CA THR A 48 -16.24 -32.39 23.78
C THR A 48 -17.45 -31.70 23.13
N THR A 49 -18.46 -31.29 23.91
CA THR A 49 -19.68 -30.62 23.42
C THR A 49 -19.96 -29.25 24.03
N LEU A 50 -19.27 -28.87 25.11
CA LEU A 50 -19.46 -27.60 25.84
C LEU A 50 -18.12 -26.94 26.14
N TYR A 51 -18.15 -25.63 26.44
CA TYR A 51 -16.98 -24.84 26.85
C TYR A 51 -15.85 -24.75 25.81
N HIS A 52 -16.24 -24.75 24.54
CA HIS A 52 -15.32 -24.61 23.40
C HIS A 52 -14.65 -23.24 23.36
N ALA A 53 -13.50 -23.17 22.68
CA ALA A 53 -12.76 -21.93 22.48
C ALA A 53 -13.59 -20.78 21.89
N SER A 54 -14.60 -21.08 21.06
CA SER A 54 -15.51 -20.08 20.47
C SER A 54 -16.36 -19.33 21.50
N GLN A 55 -16.49 -19.82 22.74
CA GLN A 55 -17.23 -19.11 23.79
C GLN A 55 -16.57 -17.80 24.19
N ALA A 56 -15.24 -17.67 24.03
CA ALA A 56 -14.53 -16.43 24.37
C ALA A 56 -14.50 -15.38 23.24
N VAL A 57 -15.26 -15.60 22.17
CA VAL A 57 -15.34 -14.69 21.00
C VAL A 57 -16.78 -14.49 20.54
N ASN A 58 -17.77 -14.76 21.40
CA ASN A 58 -19.18 -14.67 21.04
C ASN A 58 -19.83 -13.35 21.52
N GLY A 59 -19.07 -12.50 22.22
CA GLY A 59 -19.54 -11.22 22.75
C GLY A 59 -20.21 -11.32 24.14
N ASN A 60 -20.34 -12.53 24.70
CA ASN A 60 -20.90 -12.74 26.03
C ASN A 60 -19.81 -12.64 27.10
N THR A 61 -19.82 -11.55 27.87
CA THR A 61 -18.84 -11.29 28.92
C THR A 61 -19.17 -11.94 30.28
N GLN A 62 -20.22 -12.75 30.36
CA GLN A 62 -20.62 -13.40 31.61
C GLN A 62 -19.68 -14.56 31.97
N GLY A 63 -18.94 -14.43 33.07
CA GLY A 63 -18.07 -15.49 33.58
C GLY A 63 -18.77 -16.60 34.38
N VAL A 64 -19.90 -17.13 33.92
CA VAL A 64 -20.72 -18.11 34.65
C VAL A 64 -20.71 -19.47 33.97
N TRP A 65 -20.29 -20.52 34.68
CA TRP A 65 -20.17 -21.88 34.13
C TRP A 65 -21.50 -22.48 33.66
N TYR A 66 -22.57 -22.32 34.46
CA TYR A 66 -23.85 -23.00 34.20
C TYR A 66 -24.58 -22.50 32.95
N ASN A 67 -24.16 -21.36 32.38
CA ASN A 67 -24.74 -20.78 31.17
C ASN A 67 -23.94 -21.10 29.90
N ASN A 68 -22.93 -21.97 29.99
CA ASN A 68 -22.00 -22.29 28.88
C ASN A 68 -21.35 -21.03 28.27
N SER A 69 -21.16 -19.98 29.06
CA SER A 69 -20.62 -18.69 28.60
C SER A 69 -19.12 -18.57 28.81
N ILE A 70 -18.41 -19.68 29.01
CA ILE A 70 -16.95 -19.69 29.21
C ILE A 70 -16.29 -20.78 28.38
N THR A 71 -15.01 -20.60 28.08
CA THR A 71 -14.10 -21.65 27.61
C THR A 71 -13.58 -22.47 28.80
N HIS A 72 -13.17 -23.72 28.57
CA HIS A 72 -12.51 -24.52 29.62
C HIS A 72 -11.62 -25.63 29.04
N THR A 73 -10.33 -25.56 29.37
CA THR A 73 -9.34 -26.60 29.01
C THR A 73 -9.33 -27.76 30.02
N GLN A 74 -8.59 -28.83 29.73
CA GLN A 74 -8.16 -29.76 30.77
C GLN A 74 -7.10 -29.11 31.67
N LYS A 75 -6.74 -29.79 32.77
CA LYS A 75 -5.64 -29.37 33.62
C LYS A 75 -4.33 -29.82 32.98
N GLU A 76 -3.54 -28.86 32.55
CA GLU A 76 -2.27 -29.14 31.88
C GLU A 76 -1.28 -27.99 32.09
N GLN A 77 0.00 -28.32 31.97
CA GLN A 77 1.07 -27.33 32.00
C GLN A 77 0.98 -26.45 30.76
N GLY A 78 0.82 -25.14 30.96
CA GLY A 78 0.82 -24.20 29.85
C GLY A 78 -0.44 -24.22 28.98
N ALA A 79 -1.59 -24.58 29.56
CA ALA A 79 -2.88 -24.54 28.87
C ALA A 79 -3.11 -23.20 28.18
N TRP A 80 -3.62 -23.21 26.94
CA TRP A 80 -3.73 -22.00 26.14
C TRP A 80 -5.05 -21.91 25.36
N TRP A 81 -5.43 -20.68 25.07
CA TRP A 81 -6.51 -20.30 24.17
C TRP A 81 -5.97 -19.32 23.13
N GLN A 82 -6.44 -19.43 21.89
CA GLN A 82 -5.97 -18.63 20.75
C GLN A 82 -7.12 -18.26 19.82
N VAL A 83 -7.06 -17.05 19.25
CA VAL A 83 -7.93 -16.61 18.15
C VAL A 83 -7.11 -16.29 16.90
N ASP A 84 -7.66 -16.64 15.74
CA ASP A 84 -7.21 -16.20 14.41
C ASP A 84 -8.10 -15.05 13.94
N LEU A 85 -7.54 -13.85 13.81
CA LEU A 85 -8.26 -12.65 13.36
C LEU A 85 -8.60 -12.69 11.85
N GLY A 86 -8.01 -13.64 11.10
CA GLY A 86 -8.18 -13.87 9.67
C GLY A 86 -7.02 -13.31 8.83
N GLU A 87 -6.50 -12.15 9.22
CA GLU A 87 -5.35 -11.48 8.59
C GLU A 87 -4.61 -10.62 9.63
N GLU A 88 -3.50 -9.99 9.25
CA GLU A 88 -2.81 -9.07 10.16
C GLU A 88 -3.66 -7.84 10.45
N LYS A 89 -3.90 -7.58 11.74
CA LYS A 89 -4.65 -6.42 12.21
C LYS A 89 -3.79 -5.56 13.13
N ASN A 90 -4.10 -4.27 13.18
CA ASN A 90 -3.57 -3.36 14.20
C ASN A 90 -4.37 -3.52 15.49
N ILE A 91 -3.70 -3.90 16.58
CA ILE A 91 -4.33 -4.19 17.86
C ILE A 91 -3.92 -3.11 18.87
N ASN A 92 -4.91 -2.38 19.38
CA ASN A 92 -4.70 -1.26 20.31
C ASN A 92 -4.86 -1.69 21.77
N GLN A 93 -5.74 -2.66 22.02
CA GLN A 93 -6.07 -3.12 23.36
C GLN A 93 -6.55 -4.57 23.36
N ILE A 94 -6.28 -5.29 24.46
CA ILE A 94 -6.86 -6.61 24.71
C ILE A 94 -7.61 -6.56 26.04
N LEU A 95 -8.87 -7.00 26.03
CA LEU A 95 -9.71 -7.14 27.22
C LEU A 95 -9.93 -8.63 27.48
N ILE A 96 -9.51 -9.10 28.65
CA ILE A 96 -9.64 -10.51 29.05
C ILE A 96 -10.68 -10.56 30.17
N TYR A 97 -11.83 -11.14 29.88
CA TYR A 97 -12.89 -11.42 30.86
C TYR A 97 -12.70 -12.82 31.40
N ASN A 98 -12.57 -12.92 32.72
CA ASN A 98 -12.34 -14.17 33.43
C ASN A 98 -13.66 -14.82 33.83
N ARG A 99 -13.59 -16.07 34.23
CA ARG A 99 -14.64 -16.74 35.01
C ARG A 99 -14.83 -16.03 36.36
N THR A 100 -16.08 -15.83 36.78
CA THR A 100 -16.44 -15.02 37.97
C THR A 100 -17.31 -15.76 38.99
N ASP A 101 -17.97 -16.85 38.62
CA ASP A 101 -18.86 -17.64 39.49
C ASP A 101 -18.11 -18.51 40.52
N CYS A 102 -16.92 -19.00 40.18
CA CYS A 102 -15.94 -19.58 41.09
C CYS A 102 -14.57 -19.54 40.44
N CYS A 103 -13.53 -19.95 41.18
CA CYS A 103 -12.33 -20.47 40.54
C CYS A 103 -11.53 -19.44 39.71
N LYS A 104 -11.83 -18.14 39.92
CA LYS A 104 -11.20 -16.98 39.26
C LYS A 104 -9.68 -16.99 39.37
N ASP A 105 -9.15 -17.52 40.47
CA ASP A 105 -7.71 -17.56 40.78
C ASP A 105 -6.93 -18.51 39.86
N ARG A 106 -7.60 -19.32 39.03
CA ARG A 106 -6.95 -20.20 38.04
C ARG A 106 -6.24 -19.43 36.93
N LEU A 107 -6.73 -18.23 36.58
CA LEU A 107 -6.08 -17.31 35.63
C LEU A 107 -5.15 -16.31 36.35
N SER A 108 -4.43 -16.73 37.39
CA SER A 108 -3.56 -15.85 38.17
C SER A 108 -2.14 -15.73 37.63
N ASN A 109 -1.71 -16.61 36.73
CA ASN A 109 -0.35 -16.60 36.19
C ASN A 109 -0.36 -16.97 34.71
N TYR A 110 -0.31 -15.96 33.84
CA TYR A 110 -0.53 -16.15 32.41
C TYR A 110 0.24 -15.14 31.55
N ARG A 111 0.47 -15.54 30.30
CA ARG A 111 1.10 -14.78 29.24
C ARG A 111 0.07 -14.39 28.19
N VAL A 112 0.20 -13.16 27.70
CA VAL A 112 -0.53 -12.68 26.52
C VAL A 112 0.48 -12.45 25.40
N SER A 113 0.21 -13.02 24.23
CA SER A 113 1.09 -12.93 23.06
C SER A 113 0.31 -12.53 21.81
N ILE A 114 0.96 -11.78 20.93
CA ILE A 114 0.49 -11.42 19.58
C ILE A 114 1.54 -11.89 18.58
N SER A 115 1.09 -12.53 17.49
CA SER A 115 1.95 -13.06 16.44
C SER A 115 1.32 -12.95 15.06
N SER A 116 2.15 -12.87 14.03
CA SER A 116 1.75 -13.02 12.63
C SER A 116 1.61 -14.48 12.21
N THR A 117 2.19 -15.41 12.97
CA THR A 117 2.27 -16.85 12.67
C THR A 117 1.46 -17.67 13.67
N ALA A 118 0.74 -18.69 13.19
CA ALA A 118 -0.15 -19.51 14.02
C ALA A 118 0.57 -20.33 15.10
N ASP A 119 1.83 -20.67 14.86
CA ASP A 119 2.69 -21.44 15.79
C ASP A 119 3.36 -20.57 16.86
N PHE A 120 3.25 -19.24 16.75
CA PHE A 120 3.93 -18.28 17.62
C PHE A 120 5.46 -18.46 17.61
N SER A 121 6.05 -18.81 16.47
CA SER A 121 7.51 -18.81 16.27
C SER A 121 8.12 -17.40 16.37
N THR A 122 7.32 -16.37 16.06
CA THR A 122 7.67 -14.94 16.24
C THR A 122 6.61 -14.22 17.08
N TYR A 123 6.99 -13.10 17.72
CA TYR A 123 6.08 -12.31 18.56
C TYR A 123 6.25 -10.83 18.26
N THR A 124 5.13 -10.14 18.02
CA THR A 124 5.10 -8.67 17.95
C THR A 124 4.81 -8.05 19.32
N TYR A 125 4.19 -8.83 20.20
CA TYR A 125 3.98 -8.51 21.61
C TYR A 125 4.00 -9.77 22.46
N GLN A 126 4.58 -9.67 23.65
CA GLN A 126 4.52 -10.70 24.68
C GLN A 126 4.68 -10.05 26.05
N GLN A 127 3.78 -10.38 26.98
CA GLN A 127 3.89 -9.95 28.38
C GLN A 127 3.28 -10.98 29.33
N ASP A 128 3.94 -11.15 30.48
CA ASP A 128 3.48 -12.01 31.57
C ASP A 128 2.71 -11.20 32.62
N PHE A 129 1.68 -11.81 33.17
CA PHE A 129 0.77 -11.23 34.13
C PHE A 129 0.62 -12.15 35.35
N HIS A 130 0.77 -11.54 36.53
CA HIS A 130 0.60 -12.19 37.82
C HIS A 130 -0.55 -11.49 38.57
N GLY A 131 -1.70 -12.17 38.66
CA GLY A 131 -2.94 -11.70 39.26
C GLY A 131 -4.15 -12.02 38.40
N ALA A 132 -5.19 -12.60 39.01
CA ALA A 132 -6.40 -13.02 38.29
C ALA A 132 -7.25 -11.82 37.86
N PRO A 133 -7.67 -11.72 36.58
CA PRO A 133 -8.64 -10.72 36.17
C PRO A 133 -9.96 -10.90 36.93
N ASN A 134 -10.55 -9.81 37.43
CA ASN A 134 -11.81 -9.86 38.17
C ASN A 134 -12.64 -8.56 38.00
N PRO A 135 -13.73 -8.56 37.20
CA PRO A 135 -14.08 -9.61 36.25
C PRO A 135 -13.14 -9.60 35.03
N LYS A 136 -12.42 -8.49 34.77
CA LYS A 136 -11.61 -8.32 33.55
C LYS A 136 -10.25 -7.67 33.79
N LYS A 137 -9.33 -7.90 32.85
CA LYS A 137 -8.05 -7.20 32.73
C LYS A 137 -8.04 -6.45 31.41
N SER A 138 -7.63 -5.19 31.48
CA SER A 138 -7.40 -4.37 30.30
C SER A 138 -5.89 -4.21 30.07
N ILE A 139 -5.45 -4.54 28.87
CA ILE A 139 -4.07 -4.42 28.41
C ILE A 139 -4.07 -3.41 27.28
N LYS A 140 -3.51 -2.22 27.53
CA LYS A 140 -3.35 -1.17 26.51
C LYS A 140 -1.99 -1.36 25.84
N LEU A 141 -1.97 -1.43 24.52
CA LEU A 141 -0.77 -1.74 23.75
C LEU A 141 -0.13 -0.51 23.09
N GLY A 142 -0.81 0.63 23.11
CA GLY A 142 -0.47 1.80 22.30
C GLY A 142 -1.16 1.73 20.93
N ALA A 143 -1.61 2.86 20.41
CA ALA A 143 -2.26 2.89 19.10
C ALA A 143 -1.23 2.59 18.01
N HIS A 144 -1.58 1.70 17.07
CA HIS A 144 -0.82 1.42 15.83
C HIS A 144 0.52 0.68 15.93
N ASP A 145 1.02 0.33 17.13
CA ASP A 145 2.36 -0.26 17.26
C ASP A 145 2.39 -1.81 17.28
N LYS A 146 1.24 -2.46 17.50
CA LYS A 146 1.17 -3.93 17.64
C LYS A 146 0.32 -4.55 16.54
N GLN A 147 1.00 -5.02 15.50
CA GLN A 147 0.41 -5.79 14.41
C GLN A 147 0.42 -7.28 14.72
N GLY A 148 -0.63 -7.99 14.30
CA GLY A 148 -0.61 -9.45 14.28
C GLY A 148 -1.94 -10.04 13.85
N ARG A 149 -1.89 -11.33 13.48
CA ARG A 149 -3.05 -12.11 13.07
C ARG A 149 -3.59 -12.98 14.21
N TYR A 150 -2.73 -13.40 15.12
CA TYR A 150 -3.06 -14.33 16.19
C TYR A 150 -2.85 -13.68 17.56
N VAL A 151 -3.82 -13.89 18.45
CA VAL A 151 -3.71 -13.53 19.88
C VAL A 151 -3.84 -14.79 20.71
N ARG A 152 -2.93 -14.99 21.68
CA ARG A 152 -2.92 -16.15 22.58
C ARG A 152 -2.89 -15.74 24.04
N ILE A 153 -3.74 -16.37 24.85
CA ILE A 153 -3.72 -16.34 26.31
C ILE A 153 -3.24 -17.71 26.78
N GLN A 154 -2.12 -17.77 27.48
CA GLN A 154 -1.48 -19.02 27.89
C GLN A 154 -1.12 -18.99 29.37
N LEU A 155 -1.48 -20.02 30.13
CA LEU A 155 -1.01 -20.16 31.51
C LEU A 155 0.50 -20.39 31.54
N LEU A 156 1.15 -19.93 32.61
CA LEU A 156 2.57 -20.27 32.87
C LEU A 156 2.71 -21.50 33.79
N ASP A 157 1.61 -21.94 34.41
CA ASP A 157 1.56 -23.05 35.37
C ASP A 157 0.75 -24.24 34.85
N ASN A 158 0.70 -25.32 35.64
CA ASN A 158 -0.16 -26.48 35.44
C ASN A 158 -1.55 -26.28 36.09
N ASN A 159 -2.51 -25.79 35.30
CA ASN A 159 -3.87 -25.54 35.77
C ASN A 159 -4.90 -25.63 34.63
N TYR A 160 -6.18 -25.43 34.94
CA TYR A 160 -7.25 -25.26 33.96
C TYR A 160 -7.31 -23.79 33.52
N LEU A 161 -7.35 -23.54 32.20
CA LEU A 161 -7.65 -22.23 31.66
C LEU A 161 -9.15 -22.10 31.41
N SER A 162 -9.74 -21.00 31.84
CA SER A 162 -11.14 -20.66 31.56
C SER A 162 -11.30 -19.17 31.33
N LEU A 163 -11.97 -18.81 30.24
CA LEU A 163 -12.15 -17.41 29.81
C LEU A 163 -13.62 -17.19 29.49
N ALA A 164 -14.19 -16.08 29.92
CA ALA A 164 -15.53 -15.69 29.55
C ALA A 164 -15.55 -15.07 28.15
N GLU A 165 -14.67 -14.10 27.91
CA GLU A 165 -14.55 -13.39 26.63
C GLU A 165 -13.13 -12.82 26.51
N VAL A 166 -12.57 -12.83 25.29
CA VAL A 166 -11.35 -12.11 24.94
C VAL A 166 -11.68 -11.15 23.81
N GLN A 167 -11.77 -9.87 24.14
CA GLN A 167 -11.98 -8.83 23.14
C GLN A 167 -10.62 -8.32 22.67
N VAL A 168 -10.37 -8.42 21.37
CA VAL A 168 -9.17 -7.88 20.72
C VAL A 168 -9.58 -6.59 20.05
N MET A 169 -9.32 -5.48 20.75
CA MET A 169 -9.74 -4.15 20.35
C MET A 169 -8.71 -3.55 19.41
N GLY A 170 -9.16 -3.11 18.23
CA GLY A 170 -8.29 -2.46 17.26
C GLY A 170 -9.10 -1.80 16.16
N VAL A 171 -8.38 -1.27 15.18
CA VAL A 171 -8.98 -0.65 13.99
C VAL A 171 -8.93 -1.67 12.87
N ASP A 172 -10.10 -2.11 12.38
CA ASP A 172 -10.12 -2.77 11.08
C ASP A 172 -10.02 -1.68 10.01
N ILE A 173 -8.81 -1.46 9.50
CA ILE A 173 -8.54 -0.40 8.52
C ILE A 173 -9.22 -0.70 7.17
N ASP A 174 -9.78 -1.90 6.99
CA ASP A 174 -10.33 -2.39 5.73
C ASP A 174 -11.86 -2.53 5.74
N ILE A 175 -12.58 -1.65 6.45
CA ILE A 175 -14.05 -1.53 6.29
C ILE A 175 -14.40 -1.27 4.81
N LEU A 176 -13.52 -0.55 4.10
CA LEU A 176 -13.57 -0.36 2.66
C LEU A 176 -12.21 -0.61 2.01
N ARG A 177 -12.11 -1.67 1.21
CA ARG A 177 -10.91 -2.02 0.44
C ARG A 177 -11.03 -1.52 -0.99
N PHE A 178 -10.38 -0.40 -1.30
CA PHE A 178 -10.33 0.20 -2.63
C PHE A 178 -9.50 -0.64 -3.61
N SER A 179 -9.46 -0.22 -4.88
CA SER A 179 -8.53 -0.77 -5.86
C SER A 179 -7.08 -0.76 -5.33
N GLU A 180 -6.32 -1.80 -5.67
CA GLU A 180 -4.92 -1.97 -5.22
C GLU A 180 -4.00 -0.81 -5.63
N VAL A 181 -4.34 -0.10 -6.71
CA VAL A 181 -3.65 1.11 -7.18
C VAL A 181 -4.67 2.22 -7.39
N ASP A 182 -4.32 3.42 -6.93
CA ASP A 182 -5.01 4.69 -7.14
C ASP A 182 -4.05 5.70 -7.79
N PHE A 183 -4.53 6.86 -8.23
CA PHE A 183 -3.69 7.83 -8.93
C PHE A 183 -2.47 8.25 -8.07
N SER A 184 -2.71 8.54 -6.79
CA SER A 184 -1.66 9.00 -5.89
C SER A 184 -0.62 7.90 -5.66
N SER A 185 -1.03 6.66 -5.40
CA SER A 185 -0.07 5.56 -5.17
C SER A 185 0.73 5.23 -6.43
N ALA A 186 0.12 5.25 -7.62
CA ALA A 186 0.82 5.03 -8.89
C ALA A 186 2.04 5.95 -9.05
N TYR A 187 1.87 7.25 -8.81
CA TYR A 187 2.96 8.22 -8.92
C TYR A 187 3.99 8.12 -7.79
N ASN A 188 3.53 7.87 -6.55
CA ASN A 188 4.35 8.12 -5.36
C ASN A 188 5.02 6.87 -4.77
N ASP A 189 4.52 5.68 -5.08
CA ASP A 189 4.97 4.44 -4.43
C ASP A 189 5.77 3.52 -5.37
N PHE A 190 5.68 3.69 -6.69
CA PHE A 190 6.29 2.78 -7.69
C PHE A 190 7.51 3.35 -8.44
N GLY A 191 7.92 4.58 -8.13
CA GLY A 191 9.06 5.24 -8.81
C GLY A 191 8.74 5.72 -10.22
N GLY A 192 7.48 6.09 -10.47
CA GLY A 192 6.92 6.45 -11.77
C GLY A 192 5.60 5.72 -12.00
N SER A 193 4.60 6.42 -12.54
CA SER A 193 3.24 5.89 -12.70
C SER A 193 3.19 4.61 -13.53
N ASN A 194 4.01 4.54 -14.59
CA ASN A 194 4.07 3.39 -15.49
C ASN A 194 4.65 2.13 -14.81
N ASN A 195 5.43 2.28 -13.73
CA ASN A 195 6.00 1.13 -13.00
C ASN A 195 5.01 0.47 -12.04
N ALA A 196 3.80 1.03 -11.89
CA ALA A 196 2.73 0.37 -11.16
C ALA A 196 2.29 -0.90 -11.92
N PHE A 197 1.91 -1.93 -11.18
CA PHE A 197 1.51 -3.21 -11.78
C PHE A 197 0.06 -3.20 -12.31
N ASN A 198 -0.70 -2.16 -11.98
CA ASN A 198 -2.02 -1.85 -12.51
C ASN A 198 -2.16 -0.36 -12.74
N GLU A 199 -2.91 -0.01 -13.78
CA GLU A 199 -3.38 1.35 -14.02
C GLU A 199 -4.51 1.72 -13.05
N PHE A 200 -4.52 2.97 -12.60
CA PHE A 200 -5.62 3.52 -11.80
C PHE A 200 -6.83 3.84 -12.70
N ASN A 201 -8.04 3.73 -12.14
CA ASN A 201 -9.22 4.17 -12.87
C ASN A 201 -9.26 5.71 -12.99
N SER A 202 -9.51 6.21 -14.20
CA SER A 202 -9.43 7.65 -14.46
C SER A 202 -10.61 8.45 -13.91
N ALA A 203 -11.75 7.82 -13.61
CA ALA A 203 -13.00 8.54 -13.42
C ALA A 203 -14.01 7.90 -12.45
N ALA A 204 -13.69 6.74 -11.89
CA ALA A 204 -14.56 6.01 -10.99
C ALA A 204 -13.75 5.44 -9.82
N PHE A 205 -14.43 5.26 -8.70
CA PHE A 205 -13.95 4.50 -7.56
C PHE A 205 -14.72 3.21 -7.44
N ALA A 206 -14.07 2.20 -6.88
CA ALA A 206 -14.71 0.99 -6.42
C ALA A 206 -14.04 0.52 -5.13
N ALA A 207 -14.84 0.04 -4.19
CA ALA A 207 -14.37 -0.49 -2.92
C ALA A 207 -15.17 -1.73 -2.50
N ILE A 208 -14.50 -2.69 -1.87
CA ILE A 208 -15.12 -3.84 -1.23
C ILE A 208 -15.53 -3.44 0.18
N LYS A 209 -16.81 -3.58 0.51
CA LYS A 209 -17.38 -3.40 1.85
C LYS A 209 -16.91 -4.51 2.79
N GLY A 210 -17.01 -4.29 4.10
CA GLY A 210 -16.65 -5.28 5.12
C GLY A 210 -17.41 -6.62 5.00
N ASN A 211 -18.59 -6.63 4.37
CA ASN A 211 -19.34 -7.85 4.06
C ASN A 211 -18.88 -8.58 2.78
N GLY A 212 -17.86 -8.08 2.08
CA GLY A 212 -17.30 -8.63 0.86
C GLY A 212 -18.01 -8.23 -0.44
N SER A 213 -19.07 -7.42 -0.40
CA SER A 213 -19.74 -6.87 -1.60
C SER A 213 -19.04 -5.60 -2.12
N ILE A 214 -19.31 -5.19 -3.36
CA ILE A 214 -18.65 -4.03 -3.98
C ILE A 214 -19.60 -2.83 -4.06
N ILE A 215 -19.08 -1.66 -3.71
CA ILE A 215 -19.66 -0.36 -4.04
C ILE A 215 -18.80 0.32 -5.10
N ALA A 216 -19.42 0.93 -6.10
CA ALA A 216 -18.75 1.75 -7.10
C ALA A 216 -19.51 3.07 -7.32
N TRP A 217 -18.77 4.15 -7.59
CA TRP A 217 -19.34 5.46 -7.89
C TRP A 217 -18.41 6.26 -8.81
N GLY A 218 -18.97 7.26 -9.51
CA GLY A 218 -18.26 8.09 -10.49
C GLY A 218 -18.86 7.95 -11.88
N ASP A 219 -18.02 8.05 -12.92
CA ASP A 219 -18.48 7.98 -14.31
C ASP A 219 -18.92 6.54 -14.66
N SER A 220 -20.15 6.37 -15.14
CA SER A 220 -20.71 5.07 -15.52
C SER A 220 -19.95 4.40 -16.65
N LYS A 221 -19.36 5.16 -17.58
CA LYS A 221 -18.53 4.62 -18.67
C LYS A 221 -17.22 4.01 -18.18
N TYR A 222 -16.82 4.32 -16.95
CA TYR A 222 -15.57 3.89 -16.33
C TYR A 222 -15.80 2.85 -15.23
N GLY A 223 -17.01 2.29 -15.13
CA GLY A 223 -17.39 1.35 -14.07
C GLY A 223 -17.82 2.01 -12.76
N GLY A 224 -18.12 3.31 -12.76
CA GLY A 224 -18.70 4.02 -11.61
C GLY A 224 -20.15 3.61 -11.30
N THR A 225 -20.73 2.72 -12.10
CA THR A 225 -22.02 2.05 -11.87
C THR A 225 -21.92 0.61 -12.34
N GLY A 226 -22.88 -0.25 -11.95
CA GLY A 226 -22.92 -1.63 -12.42
C GLY A 226 -21.88 -2.53 -11.77
N ALA A 227 -21.46 -2.20 -10.54
CA ALA A 227 -20.66 -3.11 -9.73
C ALA A 227 -21.36 -4.48 -9.62
N PRO A 228 -20.60 -5.59 -9.65
CA PRO A 228 -21.19 -6.91 -9.70
C PRO A 228 -21.85 -7.28 -8.37
N THR A 229 -22.87 -8.13 -8.44
CA THR A 229 -23.54 -8.67 -7.26
C THR A 229 -22.69 -9.76 -6.60
N GLY A 230 -22.95 -10.05 -5.32
CA GLY A 230 -22.19 -11.03 -4.54
C GLY A 230 -21.37 -10.40 -3.41
N SER A 231 -20.72 -11.25 -2.64
CA SER A 231 -20.04 -10.87 -1.39
C SER A 231 -18.75 -11.66 -1.12
N ASP A 232 -18.25 -12.36 -2.13
CA ASP A 232 -17.06 -13.22 -2.10
C ASP A 232 -15.81 -12.53 -2.67
N TYR A 233 -15.84 -11.19 -2.82
CA TYR A 233 -14.75 -10.42 -3.40
C TYR A 233 -13.65 -10.14 -2.37
N THR A 234 -12.41 -10.27 -2.82
CA THR A 234 -11.20 -10.11 -1.98
C THR A 234 -10.33 -8.94 -2.43
N LYS A 235 -10.27 -8.65 -3.73
CA LYS A 235 -9.45 -7.59 -4.31
C LYS A 235 -10.12 -6.95 -5.51
N ILE A 236 -9.89 -5.65 -5.69
CA ILE A 236 -10.28 -4.90 -6.88
C ILE A 236 -9.03 -4.40 -7.59
N TYR A 237 -9.04 -4.55 -8.90
CA TYR A 237 -8.04 -4.05 -9.82
C TYR A 237 -8.73 -3.16 -10.84
N SER A 238 -7.98 -2.24 -11.44
CA SER A 238 -8.49 -1.34 -12.47
C SER A 238 -7.56 -1.29 -13.67
N ASN A 239 -8.10 -0.88 -14.80
CA ASN A 239 -7.36 -0.16 -15.82
C ASN A 239 -7.92 1.26 -15.91
N LYS A 240 -7.63 2.03 -16.96
CA LYS A 240 -8.13 3.42 -17.04
C LYS A 240 -9.65 3.54 -17.11
N HIS A 241 -10.37 2.52 -17.58
CA HIS A 241 -11.79 2.57 -17.97
C HIS A 241 -12.67 1.44 -17.40
N ALA A 242 -12.08 0.45 -16.73
CA ALA A 242 -12.79 -0.72 -16.22
C ALA A 242 -12.19 -1.21 -14.91
N PHE A 243 -12.93 -2.09 -14.24
CA PHE A 243 -12.52 -2.79 -13.04
C PHE A 243 -12.61 -4.31 -13.23
N ALA A 244 -11.77 -5.02 -12.49
CA ALA A 244 -11.82 -6.47 -12.35
C ALA A 244 -11.68 -6.83 -10.87
N ALA A 245 -12.58 -7.66 -10.35
CA ALA A 245 -12.56 -8.13 -8.97
C ALA A 245 -12.20 -9.61 -8.90
N LEU A 246 -11.30 -9.94 -7.97
CA LEU A 246 -10.89 -11.32 -7.66
C LEU A 246 -11.70 -11.86 -6.49
N LYS A 247 -12.23 -13.06 -6.65
CA LYS A 247 -13.03 -13.75 -5.64
C LYS A 247 -12.19 -14.70 -4.77
N THR A 248 -12.75 -15.17 -3.66
CA THR A 248 -12.08 -16.11 -2.75
C THR A 248 -11.68 -17.43 -3.39
N ASP A 249 -12.42 -17.88 -4.41
CA ASP A 249 -12.12 -19.10 -5.18
C ASP A 249 -11.10 -18.87 -6.31
N GLY A 250 -10.63 -17.63 -6.48
CA GLY A 250 -9.73 -17.23 -7.54
C GLY A 250 -10.39 -17.03 -8.90
N SER A 251 -11.72 -16.97 -8.98
CA SER A 251 -12.45 -16.53 -10.20
C SER A 251 -12.50 -15.00 -10.29
N ILE A 252 -12.79 -14.49 -11.49
CA ILE A 252 -12.74 -13.05 -11.80
C ILE A 252 -14.07 -12.56 -12.36
N VAL A 253 -14.51 -11.38 -11.92
CA VAL A 253 -15.63 -10.65 -12.53
C VAL A 253 -15.16 -9.25 -12.92
N ALA A 254 -15.48 -8.82 -14.13
CA ALA A 254 -15.15 -7.48 -14.63
C ALA A 254 -16.41 -6.65 -14.90
N TRP A 255 -16.28 -5.32 -14.80
CA TRP A 255 -17.31 -4.35 -15.15
C TRP A 255 -16.69 -3.01 -15.60
N GLY A 256 -17.44 -2.18 -16.30
CA GLY A 256 -16.96 -0.91 -16.88
C GLY A 256 -17.09 -0.90 -18.40
N ASP A 257 -16.19 -0.20 -19.11
CA ASP A 257 -16.23 -0.16 -20.57
C ASP A 257 -16.01 -1.55 -21.18
N SER A 258 -16.98 -2.04 -21.94
CA SER A 258 -16.96 -3.40 -22.51
C SER A 258 -15.86 -3.62 -23.54
N ASN A 259 -15.40 -2.56 -24.22
CA ASN A 259 -14.33 -2.69 -25.21
C ASN A 259 -12.93 -2.68 -24.55
N LEU A 260 -12.85 -2.20 -23.31
CA LEU A 260 -11.59 -1.98 -22.59
C LEU A 260 -11.51 -2.87 -21.34
N GLY A 261 -11.98 -4.12 -21.45
CA GLY A 261 -11.84 -5.15 -20.41
C GLY A 261 -12.91 -5.14 -19.32
N GLY A 262 -13.94 -4.30 -19.42
CA GLY A 262 -15.11 -4.31 -18.53
C GLY A 262 -16.04 -5.52 -18.75
N THR A 263 -15.80 -6.32 -19.78
CA THR A 263 -16.42 -7.63 -20.01
C THR A 263 -15.38 -8.62 -20.52
N GLY A 264 -15.74 -9.91 -20.63
CA GLY A 264 -14.85 -10.93 -21.21
C GLY A 264 -13.76 -11.44 -20.26
N ALA A 265 -13.90 -11.21 -18.95
CA ALA A 265 -13.05 -11.84 -17.95
C ALA A 265 -13.09 -13.38 -18.09
N PRO A 266 -11.97 -14.08 -17.81
CA PRO A 266 -11.90 -15.52 -17.96
C PRO A 266 -12.86 -16.26 -17.02
N THR A 267 -13.41 -17.38 -17.49
CA THR A 267 -14.38 -18.20 -16.75
C THR A 267 -13.74 -19.25 -15.82
N ASP A 268 -12.42 -19.44 -15.91
CA ASP A 268 -11.66 -20.32 -15.01
C ASP A 268 -11.40 -19.65 -13.65
N SER A 269 -10.87 -20.43 -12.70
CA SER A 269 -10.53 -20.04 -11.33
C SER A 269 -9.03 -20.16 -11.06
N ARG A 270 -8.61 -20.09 -9.78
CA ARG A 270 -7.22 -20.18 -9.32
C ARG A 270 -6.30 -19.03 -9.75
N TYR A 271 -6.87 -17.91 -10.20
CA TYR A 271 -6.12 -16.67 -10.36
C TYR A 271 -5.74 -16.12 -8.99
N THR A 272 -4.54 -15.55 -8.89
CA THR A 272 -4.00 -14.99 -7.65
C THR A 272 -3.77 -13.49 -7.74
N LYS A 273 -3.56 -12.99 -8.97
CA LYS A 273 -3.28 -11.58 -9.22
C LYS A 273 -3.72 -11.16 -10.61
N ILE A 274 -4.16 -9.90 -10.73
CA ILE A 274 -4.53 -9.26 -11.98
C ILE A 274 -3.60 -8.07 -12.19
N TYR A 275 -3.23 -7.82 -13.44
CA TYR A 275 -2.38 -6.76 -13.93
C TYR A 275 -3.10 -6.03 -15.06
N SER A 276 -2.72 -4.80 -15.37
CA SER A 276 -3.37 -4.04 -16.44
C SER A 276 -2.42 -3.14 -17.21
N THR A 277 -2.72 -2.98 -18.50
CA THR A 277 -2.29 -1.84 -19.31
C THR A 277 -3.35 -0.73 -19.20
N ASP A 278 -3.33 0.27 -20.08
CA ASP A 278 -4.37 1.32 -20.10
C ASP A 278 -5.78 0.74 -20.34
N GLU A 279 -5.87 -0.33 -21.14
CA GLU A 279 -7.12 -0.77 -21.79
C GLU A 279 -7.33 -2.29 -21.77
N ALA A 280 -6.39 -3.04 -21.19
CA ALA A 280 -6.48 -4.49 -21.08
C ALA A 280 -6.08 -5.00 -19.69
N PHE A 281 -6.42 -6.25 -19.41
CA PHE A 281 -6.05 -6.98 -18.21
C PHE A 281 -5.31 -8.27 -18.53
N ALA A 282 -4.45 -8.69 -17.60
CA ALA A 282 -3.82 -10.00 -17.59
C ALA A 282 -3.89 -10.60 -16.18
N ALA A 283 -4.34 -11.84 -16.05
CA ALA A 283 -4.45 -12.54 -14.77
C ALA A 283 -3.47 -13.72 -14.69
N LEU A 284 -2.82 -13.85 -13.52
CA LEU A 284 -1.79 -14.84 -13.22
C LEU A 284 -2.33 -15.91 -12.26
N LYS A 285 -2.15 -17.19 -12.62
CA LYS A 285 -2.50 -18.35 -11.78
C LYS A 285 -1.35 -18.78 -10.88
N THR A 286 -1.65 -19.66 -9.92
CA THR A 286 -0.66 -20.27 -9.01
C THR A 286 0.41 -21.09 -9.72
N ASP A 287 0.08 -21.72 -10.85
CA ASP A 287 1.03 -22.46 -11.70
C ASP A 287 1.87 -21.55 -12.63
N GLY A 288 1.63 -20.24 -12.55
CA GLY A 288 2.30 -19.24 -13.37
C GLY A 288 1.77 -19.13 -14.79
N SER A 289 0.64 -19.74 -15.16
CA SER A 289 -0.04 -19.49 -16.44
C SER A 289 -0.77 -18.13 -16.43
N ILE A 290 -0.90 -17.53 -17.62
CA ILE A 290 -1.47 -16.18 -17.79
C ILE A 290 -2.68 -16.23 -18.73
N THR A 291 -3.70 -15.43 -18.44
CA THR A 291 -4.81 -15.18 -19.37
C THR A 291 -5.06 -13.68 -19.47
N ALA A 292 -5.21 -13.16 -20.69
CA ALA A 292 -5.47 -11.75 -20.94
C ALA A 292 -6.85 -11.52 -21.59
N TRP A 293 -7.42 -10.36 -21.35
CA TRP A 293 -8.68 -9.88 -21.95
C TRP A 293 -8.72 -8.35 -22.03
N GLY A 294 -9.64 -7.79 -22.80
CA GLY A 294 -9.76 -6.34 -23.07
C GLY A 294 -9.30 -5.98 -24.48
N ASP A 295 -8.83 -4.75 -24.69
CA ASP A 295 -8.40 -4.34 -26.04
C ASP A 295 -7.18 -5.16 -26.50
N SER A 296 -7.37 -5.89 -27.61
CA SER A 296 -6.32 -6.66 -28.27
C SER A 296 -5.08 -5.83 -28.63
N ASN A 297 -5.23 -4.55 -28.99
CA ASN A 297 -4.10 -3.67 -29.34
C ASN A 297 -3.24 -3.31 -28.12
N SER A 298 -3.83 -3.38 -26.93
CA SER A 298 -3.22 -3.05 -25.65
C SER A 298 -2.85 -4.31 -24.84
N GLY A 299 -2.68 -5.46 -25.52
CA GLY A 299 -2.26 -6.73 -24.91
C GLY A 299 -3.39 -7.58 -24.33
N GLY A 300 -4.66 -7.22 -24.60
CA GLY A 300 -5.85 -7.99 -24.19
C GLY A 300 -6.05 -9.30 -24.96
N ALA A 301 -5.12 -9.65 -25.84
CA ALA A 301 -5.07 -10.92 -26.55
C ALA A 301 -3.62 -11.42 -26.61
N SER A 302 -3.44 -12.68 -27.03
CA SER A 302 -2.11 -13.27 -27.30
C SER A 302 -1.20 -13.38 -26.06
N ALA A 303 -1.78 -13.58 -24.88
CA ALA A 303 -1.02 -13.98 -23.69
C ALA A 303 -0.21 -15.26 -23.96
N PRO A 304 0.95 -15.43 -23.30
CA PRO A 304 1.77 -16.62 -23.47
C PRO A 304 1.01 -17.90 -23.07
N THR A 305 1.27 -19.00 -23.80
CA THR A 305 0.59 -20.28 -23.61
C THR A 305 1.31 -21.23 -22.65
N ASP A 306 2.56 -20.94 -22.31
CA ASP A 306 3.35 -21.66 -21.33
C ASP A 306 3.11 -21.13 -19.90
N SER A 307 3.75 -21.76 -18.91
CA SER A 307 3.56 -21.48 -17.48
C SER A 307 4.90 -21.21 -16.77
N GLY A 308 4.86 -21.06 -15.44
CA GLY A 308 6.05 -20.76 -14.63
C GLY A 308 6.40 -19.27 -14.53
N TYR A 309 5.52 -18.37 -15.01
CA TYR A 309 5.67 -16.95 -14.75
C TYR A 309 5.39 -16.64 -13.28
N THR A 310 6.20 -15.76 -12.72
CA THR A 310 6.10 -15.35 -11.31
C THR A 310 5.50 -13.95 -11.16
N LYS A 311 5.63 -13.13 -12.21
CA LYS A 311 5.17 -11.74 -12.19
C LYS A 311 4.90 -11.21 -13.60
N VAL A 312 3.95 -10.29 -13.69
CA VAL A 312 3.64 -9.54 -14.90
C VAL A 312 3.89 -8.06 -14.64
N TYR A 313 4.30 -7.36 -15.70
CA TYR A 313 4.54 -5.93 -15.78
C TYR A 313 3.86 -5.40 -17.04
N SER A 314 3.64 -4.10 -17.09
CA SER A 314 2.95 -3.46 -18.20
C SER A 314 3.54 -2.09 -18.52
N ASN A 315 3.38 -1.69 -19.77
CA ASN A 315 3.31 -0.29 -20.14
C ASN A 315 1.88 -0.02 -20.64
N ARG A 316 1.64 1.07 -21.37
CA ARG A 316 0.29 1.40 -21.83
C ARG A 316 -0.29 0.44 -22.86
N TYR A 317 0.56 -0.24 -23.61
CA TYR A 317 0.20 -0.97 -24.83
C TYR A 317 0.57 -2.45 -24.80
N ALA A 318 1.50 -2.83 -23.93
CA ALA A 318 2.10 -4.15 -23.91
C ALA A 318 2.27 -4.66 -22.47
N PHE A 319 2.28 -5.99 -22.35
CA PHE A 319 2.64 -6.69 -21.14
C PHE A 319 4.01 -7.36 -21.28
N SER A 320 4.66 -7.58 -20.14
CA SER A 320 5.89 -8.37 -20.04
C SER A 320 5.87 -9.22 -18.77
N ALA A 321 6.11 -10.52 -18.88
CA ALA A 321 6.11 -11.48 -17.80
C ALA A 321 7.51 -12.04 -17.53
N LEU A 322 7.79 -12.29 -16.25
CA LEU A 322 9.08 -12.73 -15.73
C LEU A 322 8.95 -14.13 -15.10
N LYS A 323 9.81 -15.06 -15.48
CA LYS A 323 9.94 -16.38 -14.84
C LYS A 323 10.96 -16.37 -13.69
N ALA A 324 10.99 -17.44 -12.91
CA ALA A 324 11.88 -17.57 -11.75
C ALA A 324 13.39 -17.57 -12.10
N ASP A 325 13.75 -18.03 -13.30
CA ASP A 325 15.11 -17.96 -13.84
C ASP A 325 15.48 -16.57 -14.39
N GLY A 326 14.53 -15.64 -14.35
CA GLY A 326 14.67 -14.29 -14.86
C GLY A 326 14.51 -14.16 -16.38
N SER A 327 14.05 -15.19 -17.10
CA SER A 327 13.67 -15.06 -18.50
C SER A 327 12.39 -14.25 -18.67
N ILE A 328 12.29 -13.54 -19.80
CA ILE A 328 11.23 -12.58 -20.08
C ILE A 328 10.43 -13.00 -21.31
N THR A 329 9.10 -12.89 -21.24
CA THR A 329 8.21 -12.96 -22.40
C THR A 329 7.36 -11.71 -22.44
N ALA A 330 7.25 -11.07 -23.61
CA ALA A 330 6.41 -9.89 -23.79
C ALA A 330 5.36 -10.17 -24.86
N TRP A 331 4.21 -9.52 -24.74
CA TRP A 331 3.14 -9.61 -25.73
C TRP A 331 2.36 -8.30 -25.82
N ALA A 332 1.80 -8.08 -27.00
CA ALA A 332 0.89 -7.00 -27.32
C ALA A 332 0.08 -7.36 -28.58
N GLY A 333 -0.90 -6.54 -28.95
CA GLY A 333 -1.53 -6.63 -30.27
C GLY A 333 -0.61 -6.15 -31.39
N TRP A 334 -1.09 -6.25 -32.64
CA TRP A 334 -0.34 -5.82 -33.82
C TRP A 334 0.20 -4.39 -33.73
N GLY A 335 -0.58 -3.46 -33.17
CA GLY A 335 -0.16 -2.07 -32.95
C GLY A 335 0.88 -1.87 -31.83
N GLY A 336 1.04 -2.84 -30.93
CA GLY A 336 1.90 -2.75 -29.75
C GLY A 336 3.24 -3.48 -29.84
N LEU A 337 3.50 -4.20 -30.95
CA LEU A 337 4.76 -4.96 -31.12
C LEU A 337 6.01 -4.05 -31.03
N GLY A 338 5.97 -2.90 -31.69
CA GLY A 338 7.02 -1.87 -31.60
C GLY A 338 6.99 -1.04 -30.31
N LEU A 339 5.99 -1.25 -29.46
CA LEU A 339 5.76 -0.53 -28.20
C LEU A 339 6.07 -1.41 -26.98
N GLY A 340 6.96 -2.39 -27.14
CA GLY A 340 7.42 -3.28 -26.07
C GLY A 340 6.84 -4.69 -26.09
N GLY A 341 5.97 -5.03 -27.05
CA GLY A 341 5.35 -6.36 -27.20
C GLY A 341 6.29 -7.47 -27.67
N ILE A 342 7.58 -7.20 -27.86
CA ILE A 342 8.61 -8.17 -28.25
C ILE A 342 9.75 -8.08 -27.25
N ALA A 343 9.98 -9.14 -26.48
CA ALA A 343 11.04 -9.19 -25.48
C ALA A 343 12.44 -9.22 -26.14
N PRO A 344 13.48 -8.67 -25.50
CA PRO A 344 14.82 -8.65 -26.03
C PRO A 344 15.54 -9.98 -25.75
N THR A 345 15.81 -10.77 -26.80
CA THR A 345 16.73 -11.94 -26.81
C THR A 345 16.41 -13.09 -25.84
N ASP A 346 17.11 -14.23 -25.98
CA ASP A 346 17.00 -15.42 -25.09
C ASP A 346 17.81 -15.27 -23.79
N ASP A 347 17.91 -14.05 -23.25
CA ASP A 347 18.70 -13.73 -22.07
C ASP A 347 17.89 -13.95 -20.76
N SER A 348 18.59 -14.18 -19.65
CA SER A 348 17.98 -14.51 -18.35
C SER A 348 18.71 -13.83 -17.18
N GLY A 349 18.27 -14.11 -15.95
CA GLY A 349 18.82 -13.49 -14.73
C GLY A 349 18.27 -12.11 -14.41
N TYR A 350 17.22 -11.67 -15.10
CA TYR A 350 16.51 -10.44 -14.75
C TYR A 350 15.69 -10.62 -13.47
N THR A 351 15.68 -9.61 -12.61
CA THR A 351 14.98 -9.63 -11.33
C THR A 351 13.76 -8.73 -11.32
N LYS A 352 13.74 -7.70 -12.17
CA LYS A 352 12.67 -6.72 -12.23
C LYS A 352 12.59 -6.02 -13.58
N ILE A 353 11.37 -5.65 -13.97
CA ILE A 353 11.09 -4.86 -15.18
C ILE A 353 10.46 -3.53 -14.76
N TYR A 354 10.78 -2.49 -15.52
CA TYR A 354 10.30 -1.12 -15.40
C TYR A 354 9.82 -0.65 -16.76
N SER A 355 9.00 0.39 -16.81
CA SER A 355 8.35 0.85 -18.05
C SER A 355 8.22 2.37 -18.11
N THR A 356 8.26 2.86 -19.34
CA THR A 356 7.73 4.18 -19.74
C THR A 356 6.37 3.95 -20.43
N ASP A 357 5.82 4.94 -21.13
CA ASP A 357 4.55 4.76 -21.83
C ASP A 357 4.61 3.67 -22.92
N ALA A 358 5.77 3.47 -23.57
CA ALA A 358 5.92 2.58 -24.74
C ALA A 358 7.26 1.82 -24.81
N ALA A 359 8.01 1.76 -23.71
CA ALA A 359 9.24 0.98 -23.62
C ALA A 359 9.36 0.29 -22.25
N PHE A 360 10.26 -0.68 -22.19
CA PHE A 360 10.61 -1.41 -20.98
C PHE A 360 12.12 -1.35 -20.73
N ALA A 361 12.50 -1.52 -19.47
CA ALA A 361 13.87 -1.72 -19.01
C ALA A 361 13.90 -2.83 -17.94
N ALA A 362 14.73 -3.86 -18.13
CA ALA A 362 14.89 -4.96 -17.20
C ALA A 362 16.25 -4.88 -16.48
N LEU A 363 16.24 -5.15 -15.18
CA LEU A 363 17.37 -5.05 -14.26
C LEU A 363 17.82 -6.43 -13.78
N LYS A 364 19.12 -6.73 -13.90
CA LYS A 364 19.74 -7.96 -13.36
C LYS A 364 20.26 -7.77 -11.94
N THR A 365 20.63 -8.88 -11.29
CA THR A 365 21.16 -8.88 -9.90
C THR A 365 22.47 -8.12 -9.75
N ASP A 366 23.33 -8.12 -10.78
CA ASP A 366 24.58 -7.33 -10.82
C ASP A 366 24.33 -5.84 -11.12
N GLY A 367 23.07 -5.49 -11.41
CA GLY A 367 22.64 -4.14 -11.74
C GLY A 367 22.80 -3.77 -13.22
N SER A 368 23.10 -4.70 -14.13
CA SER A 368 23.07 -4.41 -15.58
C SER A 368 21.63 -4.19 -16.08
N ILE A 369 21.47 -3.38 -17.13
CA ILE A 369 20.15 -2.98 -17.66
C ILE A 369 20.03 -3.32 -19.15
N THR A 370 18.90 -3.93 -19.53
CA THR A 370 18.51 -4.11 -20.94
C THR A 370 17.21 -3.38 -21.20
N ALA A 371 17.15 -2.54 -22.23
CA ALA A 371 15.93 -1.82 -22.62
C ALA A 371 15.44 -2.23 -24.02
N TRP A 372 14.11 -2.17 -24.22
CA TRP A 372 13.45 -2.49 -25.49
C TRP A 372 12.11 -1.74 -25.64
N GLY A 373 11.55 -1.75 -26.85
CA GLY A 373 10.32 -1.02 -27.20
C GLY A 373 10.61 0.24 -28.01
N HIS A 374 9.76 1.26 -27.91
CA HIS A 374 9.88 2.43 -28.77
C HIS A 374 11.14 3.25 -28.45
N TYR A 375 11.90 3.61 -29.48
CA TYR A 375 13.21 4.22 -29.32
C TYR A 375 13.18 5.59 -28.61
N ASP A 376 12.20 6.44 -28.94
CA ASP A 376 12.02 7.75 -28.28
C ASP A 376 11.58 7.65 -26.81
N PHE A 377 11.11 6.49 -26.36
CA PHE A 377 10.59 6.28 -25.00
C PHE A 377 11.61 5.58 -24.10
N GLY A 378 12.89 5.54 -24.51
CA GLY A 378 13.94 4.85 -23.77
C GLY A 378 14.06 3.36 -24.09
N GLY A 379 13.41 2.87 -25.15
CA GLY A 379 13.58 1.50 -25.65
C GLY A 379 14.96 1.19 -26.24
N LYS A 380 15.86 2.17 -26.25
CA LYS A 380 17.29 2.05 -26.55
C LYS A 380 18.10 3.02 -25.69
N GLY A 381 19.42 2.80 -25.62
CA GLY A 381 20.35 3.72 -24.96
C GLY A 381 20.40 3.55 -23.44
N ALA A 382 20.01 2.38 -22.93
CA ALA A 382 20.32 2.00 -21.55
C ALA A 382 21.85 2.04 -21.31
N PRO A 383 22.30 2.35 -20.08
CA PRO A 383 23.72 2.36 -19.75
C PRO A 383 24.35 0.97 -19.94
N ASP A 384 25.64 0.96 -20.31
CA ASP A 384 26.42 -0.24 -20.60
C ASP A 384 27.22 -0.78 -19.40
N ASP A 385 27.16 -0.08 -18.26
CA ASP A 385 27.75 -0.49 -17.00
C ASP A 385 26.72 -1.10 -16.03
N SER A 386 27.19 -1.50 -14.85
CA SER A 386 26.40 -2.22 -13.83
C SER A 386 26.40 -1.51 -12.48
N GLY A 387 25.82 -2.16 -11.46
CA GLY A 387 25.70 -1.63 -10.10
C GLY A 387 24.46 -0.76 -9.85
N TYR A 388 23.53 -0.70 -10.80
CA TYR A 388 22.23 -0.06 -10.58
C TYR A 388 21.34 -0.90 -9.67
N ILE A 389 20.64 -0.24 -8.74
CA ILE A 389 19.77 -0.91 -7.76
C ILE A 389 18.29 -0.63 -8.01
N LYS A 390 17.97 0.44 -8.76
CA LYS A 390 16.59 0.83 -9.04
C LYS A 390 16.49 1.69 -10.29
N ILE A 391 15.39 1.54 -11.03
CA ILE A 391 15.03 2.36 -12.17
C ILE A 391 13.75 3.12 -11.84
N TYR A 392 13.66 4.34 -12.35
CA TYR A 392 12.54 5.25 -12.26
C TYR A 392 12.17 5.70 -13.66
N SER A 393 10.92 6.12 -13.86
CA SER A 393 10.46 6.52 -15.20
C SER A 393 9.57 7.76 -15.17
N THR A 394 9.73 8.57 -16.21
CA THR A 394 8.71 9.50 -16.71
C THR A 394 7.90 8.78 -17.79
N ARG A 395 7.06 9.50 -18.53
CA ARG A 395 6.35 8.94 -19.69
C ARG A 395 7.28 8.57 -20.85
N TYR A 396 8.46 9.20 -20.98
CA TYR A 396 9.34 9.08 -22.15
C TYR A 396 10.82 8.78 -21.81
N ALA A 397 11.20 8.76 -20.54
CA ALA A 397 12.57 8.58 -20.11
C ALA A 397 12.69 7.72 -18.86
N PHE A 398 13.87 7.14 -18.68
CA PHE A 398 14.26 6.40 -17.50
C PHE A 398 15.39 7.13 -16.76
N ALA A 399 15.46 6.90 -15.44
CA ALA A 399 16.57 7.27 -14.58
C ALA A 399 16.94 6.08 -13.69
N ALA A 400 18.18 5.61 -13.74
CA ALA A 400 18.68 4.51 -12.93
C ALA A 400 19.61 5.04 -11.82
N LEU A 401 19.40 4.53 -10.60
CA LEU A 401 20.11 4.88 -9.37
C LEU A 401 21.06 3.75 -8.96
N LYS A 402 22.31 4.08 -8.65
CA LYS A 402 23.30 3.15 -8.07
C LYS A 402 23.34 3.23 -6.56
N ALA A 403 23.98 2.24 -5.93
CA ALA A 403 24.13 2.17 -4.47
C ALA A 403 24.99 3.30 -3.87
N ASP A 404 25.91 3.88 -4.65
CA ASP A 404 26.69 5.07 -4.27
C ASP A 404 25.91 6.39 -4.42
N GLY A 405 24.67 6.30 -4.89
CA GLY A 405 23.78 7.42 -5.12
C GLY A 405 24.03 8.18 -6.42
N SER A 406 24.84 7.67 -7.36
CA SER A 406 24.94 8.23 -8.72
C SER A 406 23.71 7.88 -9.57
N ILE A 407 23.36 8.77 -10.51
CA ILE A 407 22.17 8.64 -11.37
C ILE A 407 22.57 8.72 -12.84
N THR A 408 21.99 7.83 -13.66
CA THR A 408 22.10 7.88 -15.12
C THR A 408 20.71 7.92 -15.73
N ALA A 409 20.48 8.82 -16.70
CA ALA A 409 19.20 8.93 -17.38
C ALA A 409 19.35 8.69 -18.89
N TRP A 410 18.30 8.13 -19.50
CA TRP A 410 18.21 7.90 -20.95
C TRP A 410 16.75 7.96 -21.43
N GLY A 411 16.55 8.02 -22.76
CA GLY A 411 15.26 8.26 -23.40
C GLY A 411 15.18 9.66 -24.02
N ASP A 412 13.98 10.22 -24.17
CA ASP A 412 13.84 11.55 -24.77
C ASP A 412 14.49 12.64 -23.92
N SER A 413 15.44 13.36 -24.53
CA SER A 413 16.20 14.43 -23.89
C SER A 413 15.35 15.58 -23.34
N LYS A 414 14.17 15.87 -23.91
CA LYS A 414 13.27 16.94 -23.48
C LYS A 414 12.46 16.56 -22.23
N TRP A 415 12.30 15.27 -21.98
CA TRP A 415 11.37 14.71 -21.00
C TRP A 415 12.07 13.91 -19.88
N GLY A 416 13.33 14.28 -19.59
CA GLY A 416 14.11 13.73 -18.48
C GLY A 416 15.20 12.73 -18.88
N GLY A 417 15.33 12.39 -20.17
CA GLY A 417 16.34 11.44 -20.67
C GLY A 417 17.76 12.01 -20.72
N LYS A 418 17.95 13.28 -20.35
CA LYS A 418 19.25 13.94 -20.18
C LYS A 418 19.17 14.93 -19.01
N GLY A 419 20.31 15.28 -18.44
CA GLY A 419 20.42 16.32 -17.42
C GLY A 419 20.29 15.81 -15.99
N ALA A 420 20.41 14.49 -15.79
CA ALA A 420 20.58 13.92 -14.46
C ALA A 420 21.79 14.54 -13.74
N PRO A 421 21.74 14.69 -12.41
CA PRO A 421 22.83 15.26 -11.63
C PRO A 421 24.11 14.43 -11.78
N THR A 422 25.26 15.12 -11.79
CA THR A 422 26.58 14.48 -11.98
C THR A 422 27.29 14.18 -10.66
N ASP A 423 26.78 14.68 -9.54
CA ASP A 423 27.24 14.35 -8.20
C ASP A 423 26.49 13.12 -7.63
N GLY A 424 26.97 12.58 -6.51
CA GLY A 424 26.42 11.38 -5.87
C GLY A 424 25.64 11.67 -4.57
N GLY A 425 25.36 10.61 -3.81
CA GLY A 425 24.72 10.70 -2.50
C GLY A 425 23.18 10.81 -2.52
N TYR A 426 22.56 10.58 -3.68
CA TYR A 426 21.11 10.47 -3.79
C TYR A 426 20.61 9.13 -3.25
N THR A 427 19.51 9.17 -2.51
CA THR A 427 18.90 7.98 -1.90
C THR A 427 17.64 7.53 -2.63
N LYS A 428 16.98 8.46 -3.33
CA LYS A 428 15.73 8.16 -4.05
C LYS A 428 15.46 9.18 -5.16
N VAL A 429 14.91 8.70 -6.26
CA VAL A 429 14.33 9.53 -7.34
C VAL A 429 12.80 9.47 -7.28
N TYR A 430 12.16 10.53 -7.74
CA TYR A 430 10.72 10.71 -7.83
C TYR A 430 10.39 11.25 -9.22
N SER A 431 9.20 10.93 -9.73
CA SER A 431 8.82 11.25 -11.11
C SER A 431 7.49 11.98 -11.16
N ALA A 432 7.45 13.07 -11.94
CA ALA A 432 6.24 13.60 -12.55
C ALA A 432 6.13 13.05 -13.99
N GLU A 433 5.17 13.52 -14.80
CA GLU A 433 4.99 12.95 -16.15
C GLU A 433 6.22 13.12 -17.05
N TYR A 434 6.94 14.24 -16.95
CA TYR A 434 8.08 14.59 -17.83
C TYR A 434 9.31 15.16 -17.10
N ALA A 435 9.35 15.02 -15.78
CA ALA A 435 10.44 15.51 -14.96
C ALA A 435 10.73 14.55 -13.81
N PHE A 436 11.96 14.63 -13.31
CA PHE A 436 12.43 13.89 -12.16
C PHE A 436 12.87 14.85 -11.05
N ALA A 437 12.81 14.35 -9.81
CA ALA A 437 13.42 14.98 -8.65
C ALA A 437 14.15 13.92 -7.82
N ALA A 438 15.40 14.18 -7.43
CA ALA A 438 16.21 13.28 -6.63
C ALA A 438 16.49 13.89 -5.25
N LEU A 439 16.34 13.05 -4.22
CA LEU A 439 16.50 13.40 -2.81
C LEU A 439 17.82 12.83 -2.27
N LYS A 440 18.57 13.63 -1.53
CA LYS A 440 19.79 13.21 -0.81
C LYS A 440 19.52 12.87 0.65
N THR A 441 20.50 12.27 1.31
CA THR A 441 20.43 11.90 2.74
C THR A 441 20.26 13.10 3.66
N ASP A 442 20.83 14.26 3.32
CA ASP A 442 20.66 15.51 4.06
C ASP A 442 19.32 16.21 3.80
N GLY A 443 18.50 15.63 2.92
CA GLY A 443 17.21 16.15 2.50
C GLY A 443 17.28 17.25 1.44
N SER A 444 18.43 17.52 0.82
CA SER A 444 18.50 18.41 -0.35
C SER A 444 17.94 17.73 -1.62
N ILE A 445 17.43 18.56 -2.55
CA ILE A 445 16.71 18.10 -3.74
C ILE A 445 17.33 18.67 -5.01
N VAL A 446 17.47 17.83 -6.04
CA VAL A 446 17.80 18.29 -7.40
C VAL A 446 16.76 17.76 -8.38
N ALA A 447 16.23 18.64 -9.23
CA ALA A 447 15.26 18.29 -10.27
C ALA A 447 15.84 18.49 -11.68
N TRP A 448 15.36 17.69 -12.63
CA TRP A 448 15.70 17.80 -14.05
C TRP A 448 14.56 17.31 -14.94
N GLY A 449 14.64 17.61 -16.24
CA GLY A 449 13.60 17.32 -17.23
C GLY A 449 12.83 18.58 -17.63
N HIS A 450 11.56 18.43 -18.00
CA HIS A 450 10.82 19.56 -18.56
C HIS A 450 10.46 20.62 -17.50
N SER A 451 10.74 21.88 -17.80
CA SER A 451 10.62 22.99 -16.84
C SER A 451 9.20 23.18 -16.29
N MET A 452 8.19 23.12 -17.16
CA MET A 452 6.77 23.26 -16.75
C MET A 452 6.24 22.09 -15.90
N TYR A 453 7.00 21.00 -15.77
CA TYR A 453 6.62 19.78 -15.05
C TYR A 453 7.42 19.61 -13.74
N GLY A 454 8.08 20.68 -13.28
CA GLY A 454 8.91 20.64 -12.09
C GLY A 454 10.34 20.15 -12.32
N GLY A 455 10.78 20.08 -13.59
CA GLY A 455 12.19 19.79 -13.93
C GLY A 455 13.17 20.90 -13.59
N ILE A 456 12.67 22.05 -13.10
CA ILE A 456 13.44 23.15 -12.53
C ILE A 456 12.70 23.69 -11.30
N GLY A 457 13.38 24.49 -10.48
CA GLY A 457 12.75 25.21 -9.37
C GLY A 457 12.56 24.37 -8.10
N ALA A 458 13.30 23.27 -7.97
CA ALA A 458 13.35 22.53 -6.71
C ALA A 458 13.84 23.44 -5.56
N PRO A 459 13.41 23.18 -4.31
CA PRO A 459 13.81 23.98 -3.16
C PRO A 459 15.33 23.98 -2.96
N ILE A 460 15.87 25.13 -2.54
CA ILE A 460 17.33 25.30 -2.35
C ILE A 460 17.81 24.89 -0.96
N ASP A 461 16.88 24.74 -0.01
CA ASP A 461 17.16 24.32 1.36
C ASP A 461 17.12 22.78 1.49
N SER A 462 17.39 22.29 2.70
CA SER A 462 17.50 20.86 3.00
C SER A 462 16.55 20.44 4.14
N GLY A 463 16.64 19.18 4.58
CA GLY A 463 15.79 18.62 5.63
C GLY A 463 14.46 18.04 5.15
N TYR A 464 14.27 17.90 3.82
CA TYR A 464 13.13 17.18 3.27
C TYR A 464 13.30 15.66 3.48
N THR A 465 12.23 14.99 3.85
CA THR A 465 12.22 13.55 4.14
C THR A 465 11.54 12.75 3.04
N LYS A 466 10.64 13.39 2.27
CA LYS A 466 9.90 12.73 1.19
C LYS A 466 9.43 13.74 0.15
N ILE A 467 9.44 13.33 -1.12
CA ILE A 467 8.83 14.06 -2.22
C ILE A 467 7.58 13.31 -2.66
N TYR A 468 6.57 14.07 -3.07
CA TYR A 468 5.35 13.61 -3.69
C TYR A 468 5.18 14.30 -5.04
N SER A 469 4.50 13.66 -5.98
CA SER A 469 4.27 14.19 -7.31
C SER A 469 2.83 14.00 -7.77
N ASN A 470 2.44 14.89 -8.66
CA ASN A 470 1.33 14.70 -9.57
C ASN A 470 1.85 14.73 -11.01
N ALA A 471 0.97 14.96 -12.00
CA ALA A 471 1.39 14.95 -13.39
C ALA A 471 2.40 16.07 -13.74
N LEU A 472 2.27 17.27 -13.16
CA LEU A 472 3.00 18.48 -13.56
C LEU A 472 3.78 19.18 -12.42
N ALA A 473 3.69 18.68 -11.19
CA ALA A 473 4.26 19.33 -10.02
C ALA A 473 4.77 18.33 -8.99
N PHE A 474 5.60 18.82 -8.09
CA PHE A 474 6.11 18.12 -6.92
C PHE A 474 5.78 18.90 -5.64
N ALA A 475 5.68 18.16 -4.54
CA ALA A 475 5.56 18.69 -3.18
C ALA A 475 6.49 17.90 -2.25
N ALA A 476 7.42 18.58 -1.58
CA ALA A 476 8.35 17.98 -0.64
C ALA A 476 7.92 18.24 0.81
N LEU A 477 8.01 17.21 1.64
CA LEU A 477 7.61 17.20 3.05
C LEU A 477 8.86 17.16 3.94
N LYS A 478 8.90 18.01 4.97
CA LYS A 478 9.93 17.99 6.03
C LYS A 478 9.49 17.17 7.23
N ALA A 479 10.42 16.90 8.15
CA ALA A 479 10.16 16.13 9.37
C ALA A 479 9.16 16.80 10.34
N ASP A 480 9.10 18.13 10.35
CA ASP A 480 8.10 18.91 11.10
C ASP A 480 6.72 18.96 10.40
N GLY A 481 6.60 18.35 9.21
CA GLY A 481 5.39 18.34 8.43
C GLY A 481 5.17 19.60 7.58
N SER A 482 6.11 20.53 7.51
CA SER A 482 6.04 21.65 6.55
C SER A 482 6.24 21.18 5.11
N ILE A 483 5.63 21.90 4.16
CA ILE A 483 5.56 21.52 2.74
C ILE A 483 6.16 22.63 1.87
N MET A 484 6.89 22.23 0.84
CA MET A 484 7.31 23.12 -0.25
C MET A 484 6.93 22.50 -1.59
N ALA A 485 6.28 23.27 -2.47
CA ALA A 485 5.84 22.80 -3.78
C ALA A 485 6.55 23.54 -4.92
N TRP A 486 6.72 22.85 -6.07
CA TRP A 486 7.27 23.45 -7.29
C TRP A 486 6.75 22.76 -8.55
N GLY A 487 6.92 23.40 -9.70
CA GLY A 487 6.43 22.93 -11.00
C GLY A 487 5.27 23.77 -11.52
N GLY A 488 4.29 23.14 -12.18
CA GLY A 488 3.15 23.86 -12.74
C GLY A 488 2.32 24.58 -11.66
N SER A 489 2.34 25.92 -11.64
CA SER A 489 1.70 26.74 -10.59
C SER A 489 0.19 26.49 -10.46
N THR A 490 -0.50 26.35 -11.59
CA THR A 490 -1.94 26.02 -11.63
C THR A 490 -2.25 24.54 -11.37
N HIS A 491 -1.22 23.73 -11.14
CA HIS A 491 -1.27 22.27 -10.93
C HIS A 491 -0.73 21.88 -9.55
N GLY A 492 -0.71 22.81 -8.59
CA GLY A 492 -0.23 22.55 -7.23
C GLY A 492 1.28 22.72 -7.04
N GLY A 493 2.01 23.19 -8.05
CA GLY A 493 3.41 23.61 -7.92
C GLY A 493 3.60 24.96 -7.20
N SER A 494 2.52 25.50 -6.63
CA SER A 494 2.48 26.67 -5.75
C SER A 494 1.15 26.67 -4.97
N GLY A 495 1.08 27.41 -3.88
CA GLY A 495 -0.14 27.55 -3.07
C GLY A 495 -0.30 26.44 -2.04
N GLU A 496 0.79 25.76 -1.73
CA GLU A 496 0.94 24.84 -0.62
C GLU A 496 0.57 25.48 0.73
N PRO A 497 0.11 24.69 1.71
CA PRO A 497 -0.17 25.19 3.05
C PRO A 497 1.09 25.76 3.72
N THR A 498 0.90 26.76 4.57
CA THR A 498 2.00 27.47 5.27
C THR A 498 2.22 27.00 6.71
N ASP A 499 1.30 26.18 7.22
CA ASP A 499 1.40 25.51 8.50
C ASP A 499 2.09 24.14 8.40
N SER A 500 2.31 23.51 9.54
CA SER A 500 3.09 22.26 9.68
C SER A 500 2.20 21.08 10.13
N ASP A 501 2.84 20.00 10.57
CA ASP A 501 2.21 18.79 11.15
C ASP A 501 1.51 17.87 10.14
N TYR A 502 1.73 18.09 8.84
CA TYR A 502 1.32 17.14 7.81
C TYR A 502 2.18 15.88 7.86
N ILE A 503 1.53 14.72 7.76
CA ILE A 503 2.19 13.41 7.81
C ILE A 503 2.26 12.74 6.45
N LYS A 504 1.40 13.15 5.51
CA LYS A 504 1.33 12.55 4.17
C LYS A 504 0.67 13.49 3.16
N ILE A 505 1.15 13.44 1.92
CA ILE A 505 0.56 14.13 0.77
C ILE A 505 0.00 13.08 -0.19
N TYR A 506 -1.11 13.43 -0.84
CA TYR A 506 -1.79 12.67 -1.87
C TYR A 506 -2.00 13.55 -3.10
N SER A 507 -2.17 12.95 -4.28
CA SER A 507 -2.35 13.69 -5.52
C SER A 507 -3.51 13.18 -6.38
N THR A 508 -4.12 14.11 -7.11
CA THR A 508 -4.83 13.85 -8.38
C THR A 508 -3.93 14.33 -9.53
N GLU A 509 -4.41 14.32 -10.78
CA GLU A 509 -3.60 14.75 -11.94
C GLU A 509 -3.03 16.16 -11.75
N TYR A 510 -3.83 17.08 -11.20
CA TYR A 510 -3.53 18.53 -11.16
C TYR A 510 -3.69 19.18 -9.78
N ALA A 511 -3.84 18.40 -8.71
CA ALA A 511 -3.98 18.92 -7.35
C ALA A 511 -3.31 18.01 -6.31
N PHE A 512 -3.10 18.55 -5.13
CA PHE A 512 -2.60 17.84 -3.96
C PHE A 512 -3.58 17.96 -2.78
N ALA A 513 -3.52 16.98 -1.89
CA ALA A 513 -4.18 16.99 -0.59
C ALA A 513 -3.21 16.48 0.48
N ALA A 514 -2.98 17.26 1.53
CA ALA A 514 -2.12 16.89 2.65
C ALA A 514 -2.96 16.53 3.88
N LEU A 515 -2.57 15.45 4.55
CA LEU A 515 -3.23 14.85 5.71
C LEU A 515 -2.38 15.07 6.97
N LYS A 516 -3.01 15.52 8.05
CA LYS A 516 -2.40 15.62 9.39
C LYS A 516 -2.70 14.40 10.25
N ALA A 517 -1.98 14.27 11.37
CA ALA A 517 -2.15 13.16 12.32
C ALA A 517 -3.52 13.13 13.01
N ASP A 518 -4.17 14.29 13.18
CA ASP A 518 -5.54 14.39 13.70
C ASP A 518 -6.61 14.05 12.65
N GLY A 519 -6.18 13.78 11.41
CA GLY A 519 -7.02 13.47 10.27
C GLY A 519 -7.63 14.68 9.58
N SER A 520 -7.19 15.91 9.87
CA SER A 520 -7.56 17.09 9.07
C SER A 520 -6.85 17.10 7.71
N ILE A 521 -7.50 17.69 6.69
CA ILE A 521 -7.04 17.68 5.31
C ILE A 521 -6.96 19.10 4.76
N THR A 522 -5.88 19.42 4.05
CA THR A 522 -5.76 20.66 3.27
C THR A 522 -5.44 20.33 1.83
N ALA A 523 -6.18 20.91 0.88
CA ALA A 523 -5.97 20.70 -0.55
C ALA A 523 -5.56 21.99 -1.25
N TRP A 524 -4.75 21.87 -2.31
CA TRP A 524 -4.31 22.98 -3.16
C TRP A 524 -4.07 22.53 -4.60
N GLY A 525 -3.95 23.49 -5.52
CA GLY A 525 -3.79 23.26 -6.96
C GLY A 525 -5.09 23.50 -7.74
N ASN A 526 -5.32 22.76 -8.82
CA ASN A 526 -6.44 23.03 -9.72
C ASN A 526 -7.79 22.74 -9.05
N SER A 527 -8.68 23.74 -9.02
CA SER A 527 -9.99 23.63 -8.36
C SER A 527 -10.88 22.53 -8.93
N LYS A 528 -10.82 22.27 -10.24
CA LYS A 528 -11.63 21.22 -10.89
C LYS A 528 -11.12 19.80 -10.59
N TYR A 529 -9.91 19.66 -10.05
CA TYR A 529 -9.26 18.38 -9.79
C TYR A 529 -9.11 18.12 -8.28
N GLY A 530 -9.87 18.83 -7.45
CA GLY A 530 -9.86 18.65 -6.00
C GLY A 530 -8.85 19.52 -5.25
N GLY A 531 -8.26 20.52 -5.91
CA GLY A 531 -7.40 21.53 -5.26
C GLY A 531 -8.15 22.50 -4.35
N ILE A 532 -9.48 22.40 -4.29
CA ILE A 532 -10.34 23.08 -3.31
C ILE A 532 -11.44 22.11 -2.86
N GLY A 533 -12.12 22.42 -1.76
CA GLY A 533 -13.30 21.66 -1.30
C GLY A 533 -12.95 20.39 -0.52
N ALA A 534 -11.74 20.31 0.05
CA ALA A 534 -11.42 19.30 1.05
C ALA A 534 -12.37 19.41 2.25
N PRO A 535 -12.67 18.29 2.93
CA PRO A 535 -13.55 18.29 4.10
C PRO A 535 -12.99 19.16 5.24
N THR A 536 -13.88 19.78 6.00
CA THR A 536 -13.53 20.69 7.10
C THR A 536 -13.47 20.01 8.46
N ASP A 537 -14.01 18.80 8.57
CA ASP A 537 -13.92 17.93 9.74
C ASP A 537 -12.65 17.07 9.72
N ASN A 538 -12.41 16.32 10.80
CA ASN A 538 -11.19 15.55 11.02
C ASN A 538 -11.48 14.04 11.21
N GLY A 539 -10.46 13.29 11.60
CA GLY A 539 -10.54 11.83 11.79
C GLY A 539 -10.42 11.00 10.50
N TYR A 540 -10.01 11.61 9.39
CA TYR A 540 -9.64 10.86 8.19
C TYR A 540 -8.30 10.15 8.39
N ILE A 541 -8.22 8.92 7.92
CA ILE A 541 -7.02 8.07 8.08
C ILE A 541 -6.31 7.80 6.75
N LYS A 542 -7.00 7.98 5.63
CA LYS A 542 -6.47 7.72 4.29
C LYS A 542 -7.23 8.49 3.22
N ILE A 543 -6.54 8.82 2.13
CA ILE A 543 -7.13 9.41 0.93
C ILE A 543 -6.81 8.50 -0.25
N TYR A 544 -7.78 8.33 -1.14
CA TYR A 544 -7.66 7.66 -2.43
C TYR A 544 -7.99 8.64 -3.54
N SER A 545 -7.47 8.43 -4.75
CA SER A 545 -7.72 9.35 -5.88
C SER A 545 -7.94 8.67 -7.23
N THR A 546 -8.83 9.26 -8.02
CA THR A 546 -8.84 9.12 -9.49
C THR A 546 -7.97 10.22 -10.09
N LYS A 547 -7.98 10.37 -11.42
CA LYS A 547 -7.33 11.54 -12.05
C LYS A 547 -7.86 12.88 -11.57
N SER A 548 -9.12 12.99 -11.17
CA SER A 548 -9.77 14.29 -10.97
C SER A 548 -10.57 14.43 -9.68
N ALA A 549 -10.54 13.42 -8.80
CA ALA A 549 -11.28 13.42 -7.55
C ALA A 549 -10.51 12.69 -6.45
N PHE A 550 -10.75 13.13 -5.21
CA PHE A 550 -10.29 12.46 -4.00
C PHE A 550 -11.46 11.82 -3.27
N ALA A 551 -11.20 10.75 -2.53
CA ALA A 551 -12.08 10.13 -1.57
C ALA A 551 -11.30 9.90 -0.26
N ALA A 552 -11.64 10.64 0.79
CA ALA A 552 -11.07 10.46 2.12
C ALA A 552 -11.91 9.49 2.94
N LEU A 553 -11.23 8.57 3.64
CA LEU A 553 -11.79 7.48 4.42
C LEU A 553 -11.52 7.73 5.91
N LYS A 554 -12.55 7.58 6.74
CA LYS A 554 -12.42 7.51 8.20
C LYS A 554 -12.38 6.08 8.69
N ALA A 555 -11.95 5.90 9.93
CA ALA A 555 -11.81 4.59 10.56
C ALA A 555 -13.14 3.85 10.79
N ASP A 556 -14.28 4.53 10.71
CA ASP A 556 -15.62 3.93 10.80
C ASP A 556 -16.16 3.49 9.41
N GLY A 557 -15.38 3.67 8.33
CA GLY A 557 -15.79 3.37 6.97
C GLY A 557 -16.51 4.51 6.25
N SER A 558 -16.78 5.63 6.92
CA SER A 558 -17.37 6.80 6.26
C SER A 558 -16.41 7.40 5.24
N ILE A 559 -16.98 7.83 4.10
CA ILE A 559 -16.25 8.45 3.00
C ILE A 559 -16.69 9.91 2.86
N THR A 560 -15.75 10.78 2.52
CA THR A 560 -16.05 12.08 1.93
C THR A 560 -15.26 12.25 0.65
N ALA A 561 -15.94 12.54 -0.46
CA ALA A 561 -15.30 12.74 -1.75
C ALA A 561 -15.45 14.18 -2.24
N TRP A 562 -14.45 14.67 -2.95
CA TRP A 562 -14.43 16.01 -3.54
C TRP A 562 -13.62 16.05 -4.85
N GLY A 563 -13.71 17.15 -5.57
CA GLY A 563 -13.15 17.32 -6.92
C GLY A 563 -14.24 17.26 -7.98
N ARG A 564 -13.95 16.72 -9.16
CA ARG A 564 -14.92 16.67 -10.26
C ARG A 564 -16.03 15.67 -9.98
N SER A 565 -17.25 16.16 -9.74
CA SER A 565 -18.44 15.37 -9.36
C SER A 565 -18.67 14.15 -10.28
N GLY A 566 -18.69 14.36 -11.60
CA GLY A 566 -18.87 13.29 -12.58
C GLY A 566 -17.68 12.34 -12.75
N LYS A 567 -16.61 12.48 -11.95
CA LYS A 567 -15.38 11.67 -11.99
C LYS A 567 -15.02 11.10 -10.62
N GLY A 568 -16.02 10.89 -9.76
CA GLY A 568 -15.88 10.34 -8.41
C GLY A 568 -15.87 11.37 -7.28
N GLY A 569 -15.93 12.67 -7.60
CA GLY A 569 -15.87 13.75 -6.61
C GLY A 569 -17.17 14.02 -5.85
N THR A 570 -18.12 13.09 -5.87
CA THR A 570 -19.37 13.14 -5.10
C THR A 570 -19.37 11.98 -4.13
N THR A 571 -19.58 12.26 -2.84
CA THR A 571 -19.64 11.23 -1.80
C THR A 571 -20.72 10.20 -2.11
N PRO A 572 -20.40 8.89 -2.13
CA PRO A 572 -21.40 7.86 -2.36
C PRO A 572 -22.31 7.71 -1.15
N THR A 573 -23.59 7.39 -1.39
CA THR A 573 -24.48 6.91 -0.32
C THR A 573 -24.16 5.46 -0.02
N ILE A 574 -23.53 5.20 1.13
CA ILE A 574 -23.30 3.84 1.62
C ILE A 574 -24.58 3.44 2.37
N SER A 575 -25.48 2.70 1.72
CA SER A 575 -26.54 1.99 2.43
C SER A 575 -25.99 0.65 2.92
N ASP A 576 -26.26 0.34 4.19
CA ASP A 576 -25.90 -0.92 4.84
C ASP A 576 -26.39 -2.14 4.05
#